data_AF-J3JJ17-F1
#
_entry.id   AF-J3JJ17-F1
#
_cell.length_a   1.000
_cell.length_b   1.000
_cell.length_c   1.000
_cell.angle_alpha   90.00
_cell.angle_beta   90.00
_cell.angle_gamma   90.00
#
_symmetry.space_group_name_H-M   'P 1'
#
loop_
_entity.id
_entity.type
_entity.pdbx_description
1 polymer ?
#
loop_
_entity_poly.entity_id
_entity_poly.type
_entity_poly.pdbx_seq_one_letter_code
_entity_poly.pdbx_strand_id
1 'polypeptide(L)'
;DGRSGEPFPYPISVGYMYILKLHHLVDDKIHARSTGPYSMITQQPLGGKAQFGGQRFGEMEVWAMEAYGAAHALQELLTVKSDDVNGRVKVYEAIVKGEDIPEPGIPESFKVLMKEMQSLCLNVEALDAEGSAIALDDTDDDGSRAAEELGFDLGRRPGGATASTVDEI
;
A
#
# COMPACT_ATOMS: atom_id res chain seq x y z
N ASP A 1 41.59 -24.70 20.44
CA ASP A 1 40.39 -23.87 20.35
C ASP A 1 40.42 -22.80 21.45
N GLY A 2 40.24 -21.54 21.08
CA GLY A 2 40.28 -20.40 22.01
C GLY A 2 39.08 -20.30 22.95
N ARG A 3 38.01 -21.07 22.73
CA ARG A 3 36.87 -21.16 23.64
C ARG A 3 37.04 -22.24 24.71
N SER A 4 37.50 -23.43 24.33
CA SER A 4 37.64 -24.59 25.23
C SER A 4 39.04 -24.75 25.86
N GLY A 5 40.09 -24.20 25.23
CA GLY A 5 41.48 -24.34 25.67
C GLY A 5 42.18 -25.61 25.18
N GLU A 6 41.47 -26.55 24.57
CA GLU A 6 42.08 -27.79 24.05
C GLU A 6 42.83 -27.54 22.73
N PRO A 7 43.93 -28.27 22.44
CA PRO A 7 44.62 -28.16 21.15
C PRO A 7 43.75 -28.69 20.00
N PHE A 8 43.94 -28.15 18.79
CA PHE A 8 43.28 -28.71 17.61
C PHE A 8 43.83 -30.12 17.32
N PRO A 9 42.98 -31.11 16.95
CA PRO A 9 43.42 -32.50 16.74
C PRO A 9 44.43 -32.68 15.59
N TYR A 10 44.50 -31.72 14.67
CA TYR A 10 45.35 -31.76 13.48
C TYR A 10 46.12 -30.44 13.32
N PRO A 11 47.30 -30.46 12.68
CA PRO A 11 48.04 -29.25 12.36
C PRO A 11 47.25 -28.39 11.35
N ILE A 12 47.15 -27.10 11.62
CA ILE A 12 46.46 -26.12 10.76
C ILE A 12 47.52 -25.20 10.15
N SER A 13 47.44 -24.99 8.83
CA SER A 13 48.29 -24.03 8.14
C SER A 13 47.96 -22.60 8.56
N VAL A 14 48.96 -21.89 9.07
CA VAL A 14 48.86 -20.48 9.47
C VAL A 14 49.88 -19.66 8.69
N GLY A 15 49.51 -18.45 8.30
CA GLY A 15 50.36 -17.56 7.52
C GLY A 15 49.80 -16.14 7.48
N TYR A 16 50.55 -15.24 6.83
CA TYR A 16 50.14 -13.86 6.64
C TYR A 16 49.42 -13.71 5.30
N MET A 17 48.17 -13.23 5.36
CA MET A 17 47.37 -12.93 4.19
C MET A 17 47.07 -11.44 4.16
N TYR A 18 47.20 -10.82 2.99
CA TYR A 18 46.79 -9.44 2.78
C TYR A 18 45.31 -9.42 2.36
N ILE A 19 44.43 -8.98 3.26
CA ILE A 19 42.99 -8.92 3.03
C ILE A 19 42.58 -7.47 2.77
N LEU A 20 41.84 -7.24 1.69
CA LEU A 20 41.31 -5.94 1.31
C LEU A 20 39.86 -5.79 1.79
N LYS A 21 39.56 -4.65 2.45
CA LYS A 21 38.18 -4.26 2.78
C LYS A 21 37.56 -3.58 1.55
N LEU A 22 36.52 -4.20 0.99
CA LEU A 22 35.75 -3.62 -0.11
C LEU A 22 34.81 -2.52 0.38
N HIS A 23 34.41 -1.63 -0.54
CA HIS A 23 33.50 -0.52 -0.25
C HIS A 23 32.05 -0.96 0.06
N HIS A 24 31.69 -2.21 -0.18
CA HIS A 24 30.31 -2.69 0.04
C HIS A 24 30.05 -3.00 1.51
N LEU A 25 29.67 -1.99 2.27
CA LEU A 25 29.36 -2.10 3.69
C LEU A 25 27.86 -2.32 3.92
N VAL A 26 27.54 -3.02 5.02
CA VAL A 26 26.14 -3.25 5.41
C VAL A 26 25.44 -1.95 5.80
N ASP A 27 26.16 -1.01 6.40
CA ASP A 27 25.66 0.31 6.80
C ASP A 27 25.08 1.08 5.61
N ASP A 28 25.68 0.92 4.43
CA ASP A 28 25.21 1.54 3.19
C ASP A 28 24.03 0.79 2.58
N LYS A 29 23.90 -0.52 2.83
CA LYS A 29 22.91 -1.40 2.19
C LYS A 29 21.62 -1.57 2.98
N ILE A 30 21.65 -1.44 4.30
CA ILE A 30 20.45 -1.57 5.12
C ILE A 30 19.45 -0.45 4.80
N HIS A 31 18.19 -0.83 4.57
CA HIS A 31 17.08 0.07 4.28
C HIS A 31 15.75 -0.56 4.67
N ALA A 32 14.87 0.23 5.28
CA ALA A 32 13.52 -0.18 5.64
C ALA A 32 12.54 0.98 5.40
N ARG A 33 11.29 0.63 5.09
CA ARG A 33 10.20 1.57 4.85
C ARG A 33 8.91 1.03 5.46
N SER A 34 8.18 1.89 6.17
CA SER A 34 6.79 1.66 6.56
C SER A 34 5.86 2.45 5.64
N THR A 35 5.87 3.78 5.75
CA THR A 35 5.20 4.74 4.86
C THR A 35 6.24 5.69 4.26
N GLY A 36 5.86 6.45 3.22
CA GLY A 36 6.81 7.34 2.56
C GLY A 36 6.22 8.02 1.32
N PRO A 37 7.05 8.67 0.50
CA PRO A 37 6.57 9.36 -0.70
C PRO A 37 6.13 8.38 -1.80
N TYR A 38 5.20 8.86 -2.62
CA TYR A 38 4.59 8.15 -3.75
C TYR A 38 4.77 8.96 -5.04
N SER A 39 4.75 8.25 -6.16
CA SER A 39 4.76 8.85 -7.50
C SER A 39 3.46 9.63 -7.74
N MET A 40 3.56 10.82 -8.32
CA MET A 40 2.38 11.63 -8.67
C MET A 40 1.52 11.00 -9.76
N ILE A 41 2.13 10.19 -10.65
CA ILE A 41 1.45 9.62 -11.81
C ILE A 41 0.83 8.27 -11.47
N THR A 42 1.65 7.34 -10.98
CA THR A 42 1.21 5.94 -10.76
C THR A 42 0.71 5.69 -9.34
N GLN A 43 0.82 6.67 -8.43
CA GLN A 43 0.51 6.52 -7.01
C GLN A 43 1.28 5.40 -6.27
N GLN A 44 2.29 4.81 -6.91
CA GLN A 44 3.14 3.75 -6.34
C GLN A 44 4.28 4.32 -5.48
N PRO A 45 4.79 3.55 -4.50
CA PRO A 45 5.98 3.88 -3.72
C PRO A 45 7.17 4.23 -4.63
N LEU A 46 7.86 5.34 -4.33
CA LEU A 46 9.12 5.66 -5.03
C LEU A 46 10.19 4.58 -4.82
N GLY A 47 11.18 4.50 -5.71
CA GLY A 47 12.27 3.53 -5.65
C GLY A 47 13.54 4.09 -5.00
N GLY A 48 14.29 3.22 -4.31
CA GLY A 48 15.65 3.52 -3.87
C GLY A 48 15.78 4.11 -2.46
N LYS A 49 16.89 3.77 -1.78
CA LYS A 49 17.17 4.17 -0.39
C LYS A 49 17.16 5.68 -0.17
N ALA A 50 17.73 6.45 -1.10
CA ALA A 50 17.85 7.90 -0.98
C ALA A 50 16.48 8.63 -0.97
N GLN A 51 15.45 8.02 -1.56
CA GLN A 51 14.10 8.59 -1.64
C GLN A 51 13.16 8.01 -0.59
N PHE A 52 13.69 7.28 0.40
CA PHE A 52 12.89 6.45 1.31
C PHE A 52 11.92 5.54 0.53
N GLY A 53 12.45 4.93 -0.53
CA GLY A 53 11.68 4.14 -1.47
C GLY A 53 11.24 2.78 -0.94
N GLY A 54 10.20 2.23 -1.55
CA GLY A 54 9.72 0.87 -1.31
C GLY A 54 10.60 -0.19 -1.98
N GLN A 55 10.37 -1.45 -1.61
CA GLN A 55 10.94 -2.57 -2.32
C GLN A 55 10.12 -2.88 -3.56
N ARG A 56 10.79 -3.28 -4.63
CA ARG A 56 10.10 -3.74 -5.84
C ARG A 56 9.61 -5.16 -5.61
N PHE A 57 8.30 -5.34 -5.67
CA PHE A 57 7.68 -6.64 -5.81
C PHE A 57 7.44 -6.88 -7.29
N GLY A 58 8.24 -7.77 -7.89
CA GLY A 58 8.25 -8.00 -9.33
C GLY A 58 7.34 -9.15 -9.76
N GLU A 59 7.29 -9.35 -11.07
CA GLU A 59 6.51 -10.42 -11.70
C GLU A 59 6.92 -11.82 -11.20
N MET A 60 8.21 -12.05 -10.99
CA MET A 60 8.71 -13.33 -10.47
C MET A 60 8.25 -13.58 -9.03
N GLU A 61 8.16 -12.54 -8.21
CA GLU A 61 7.65 -12.66 -6.84
C GLU A 61 6.13 -12.85 -6.81
N VAL A 62 5.40 -12.23 -7.75
CA VAL A 62 3.96 -12.49 -7.97
C VAL A 62 3.75 -13.98 -8.27
N TRP A 63 4.50 -14.55 -9.21
CA TRP A 63 4.41 -15.99 -9.52
C TRP A 63 4.68 -16.87 -8.31
N ALA A 64 5.64 -16.49 -7.46
CA ALA A 64 5.91 -17.22 -6.24
C ALA A 64 4.70 -17.23 -5.30
N MET A 65 4.02 -16.08 -5.12
CA MET A 65 2.83 -15.98 -4.27
C MET A 65 1.63 -16.75 -4.83
N GLU A 66 1.45 -16.71 -6.15
CA GLU A 66 0.43 -17.49 -6.84
C GLU A 66 0.68 -19.00 -6.69
N ALA A 67 1.92 -19.46 -6.82
CA ALA A 67 2.29 -20.86 -6.63
C ALA A 67 2.04 -21.35 -5.20
N TYR A 68 2.21 -20.46 -4.21
CA TYR A 68 1.84 -20.76 -2.81
C TYR A 68 0.32 -20.72 -2.56
N GLY A 69 -0.49 -20.19 -3.49
CA GLY A 69 -1.93 -19.99 -3.30
C GLY A 69 -2.25 -18.86 -2.31
N ALA A 70 -1.34 -17.91 -2.12
CA ALA A 70 -1.47 -16.84 -1.13
C ALA A 70 -2.24 -15.62 -1.69
N ALA A 71 -3.51 -15.83 -2.05
CA ALA A 71 -4.34 -14.83 -2.74
C ALA A 71 -4.49 -13.50 -1.97
N HIS A 72 -4.83 -13.55 -0.68
CA HIS A 72 -5.02 -12.33 0.13
C HIS A 72 -3.73 -11.54 0.31
N ALA A 73 -2.60 -12.23 0.53
CA ALA A 73 -1.31 -11.57 0.69
C ALA A 73 -0.83 -10.93 -0.62
N LEU A 74 -1.09 -11.58 -1.77
CA LEU A 74 -0.81 -11.01 -3.08
C LEU A 74 -1.69 -9.77 -3.34
N GLN A 75 -2.99 -9.88 -3.06
CA GLN A 75 -3.92 -8.76 -3.19
C GLN A 75 -3.49 -7.57 -2.33
N GLU A 76 -3.15 -7.81 -1.06
CA GLU A 76 -2.71 -6.78 -0.12
C GLU A 76 -1.44 -6.06 -0.61
N LEU A 77 -0.47 -6.80 -1.17
CA LEU A 77 0.76 -6.24 -1.74
C LEU A 77 0.50 -5.35 -2.96
N LEU A 78 -0.43 -5.75 -3.83
CA LEU A 78 -0.72 -5.05 -5.08
C LEU A 78 -1.70 -3.88 -4.92
N THR A 79 -2.40 -3.76 -3.78
CA THR A 79 -3.44 -2.75 -3.55
C THR A 79 -3.03 -1.80 -2.41
N VAL A 80 -3.44 -2.09 -1.18
CA VAL A 80 -3.32 -1.24 0.01
C VAL A 80 -1.87 -0.94 0.40
N LYS A 81 -0.91 -1.78 0.02
CA LYS A 81 0.53 -1.55 0.23
C LYS A 81 1.22 -0.83 -0.95
N SER A 82 0.52 -0.60 -2.06
CA SER A 82 1.06 -0.03 -3.29
C SER A 82 0.35 1.27 -3.66
N ASP A 83 -0.72 1.20 -4.46
CA ASP A 83 -1.30 2.32 -5.21
C ASP A 83 -2.79 2.57 -4.93
N ASP A 84 -3.41 1.82 -4.01
CA ASP A 84 -4.75 2.15 -3.51
C ASP A 84 -4.66 3.37 -2.57
N VAL A 85 -5.04 4.54 -3.08
CA VAL A 85 -4.92 5.84 -2.39
C VAL A 85 -5.78 5.88 -1.14
N ASN A 86 -7.02 5.43 -1.23
CA ASN A 86 -7.99 5.47 -0.14
C ASN A 86 -7.76 4.30 0.82
N GLY A 87 -7.47 3.12 0.28
CA GLY A 87 -7.19 1.91 1.06
C GLY A 87 -5.99 2.10 1.98
N ARG A 88 -4.87 2.65 1.50
CA ARG A 88 -3.67 2.80 2.35
C ARG A 88 -3.87 3.71 3.56
N VAL A 89 -4.70 4.76 3.44
CA VAL A 89 -5.03 5.65 4.56
C VAL A 89 -5.91 4.91 5.56
N LYS A 90 -6.98 4.25 5.09
CA LYS A 90 -7.88 3.46 5.93
C LYS A 90 -7.17 2.30 6.64
N VAL A 91 -6.26 1.61 5.96
CA VAL A 91 -5.42 0.56 6.56
C VAL A 91 -4.53 1.12 7.66
N TYR A 92 -3.91 2.29 7.45
CA TYR A 92 -3.09 2.92 8.48
C TYR A 92 -3.92 3.28 9.72
N GLU A 93 -5.11 3.87 9.53
CA GLU A 93 -6.03 4.17 10.62
C GLU A 93 -6.50 2.92 11.36
N ALA A 94 -6.87 1.86 10.65
CA ALA A 94 -7.31 0.60 11.23
C ALA A 94 -6.20 -0.03 12.09
N ILE A 95 -4.94 -0.03 11.61
CA ILE A 95 -3.79 -0.52 12.37
C ILE A 95 -3.58 0.30 13.65
N VAL A 96 -3.73 1.62 13.59
CA VAL A 96 -3.59 2.49 14.78
C VAL A 96 -4.72 2.27 15.78
N LYS A 97 -5.94 2.04 15.31
CA LYS A 97 -7.13 1.77 16.14
C LYS A 97 -7.19 0.32 16.66
N GLY A 98 -6.43 -0.60 16.06
CA GLY A 98 -6.52 -2.03 16.34
C GLY A 98 -7.78 -2.67 15.76
N GLU A 99 -8.33 -2.10 14.70
CA GLU A 99 -9.48 -2.61 13.95
C GLU A 99 -9.02 -3.54 12.83
N ASP A 100 -9.96 -4.32 12.30
CA ASP A 100 -9.68 -5.20 11.16
C ASP A 100 -9.36 -4.38 9.90
N ILE A 101 -8.48 -4.93 9.06
CA ILE A 101 -8.05 -4.28 7.82
C ILE A 101 -9.24 -4.24 6.84
N PRO A 102 -9.59 -3.07 6.29
CA PRO A 102 -10.70 -2.94 5.34
C PRO A 102 -10.42 -3.68 4.03
N GLU A 103 -11.48 -3.98 3.28
CA GLU A 103 -11.35 -4.58 1.96
C GLU A 103 -10.60 -3.65 0.98
N PRO A 104 -9.65 -4.19 0.19
CA PRO A 104 -8.94 -3.41 -0.80
C PRO A 104 -9.82 -2.87 -1.92
N GLY A 105 -9.52 -1.66 -2.39
CA GLY A 105 -10.16 -1.03 -3.53
C GLY A 105 -9.49 -1.36 -4.87
N ILE A 106 -9.81 -0.54 -5.87
CA ILE A 106 -9.29 -0.66 -7.23
C ILE A 106 -7.93 0.05 -7.33
N PRO A 107 -6.87 -0.62 -7.83
CA PRO A 107 -5.56 0.00 -8.03
C PRO A 107 -5.59 1.21 -8.95
N GLU A 108 -4.87 2.28 -8.59
CA GLU A 108 -4.73 3.46 -9.45
C GLU A 108 -4.01 3.13 -10.76
N SER A 109 -3.05 2.19 -10.75
CA SER A 109 -2.37 1.73 -11.96
C SER A 109 -3.33 1.18 -13.02
N PHE A 110 -4.43 0.53 -12.61
CA PHE A 110 -5.46 0.05 -13.53
C PHE A 110 -6.25 1.21 -14.14
N LYS A 111 -6.56 2.24 -13.36
CA LYS A 111 -7.24 3.45 -13.83
C LYS A 111 -6.38 4.20 -14.85
N VAL A 112 -5.08 4.35 -14.56
CA VAL A 112 -4.10 4.94 -15.48
C VAL A 112 -4.04 4.14 -16.78
N LEU A 113 -3.97 2.80 -16.71
CA LEU A 113 -3.98 1.93 -17.89
C LEU A 113 -5.20 2.17 -18.79
N MET A 114 -6.40 2.24 -18.22
CA MET A 114 -7.61 2.52 -18.99
C MET A 114 -7.54 3.89 -19.67
N LYS A 115 -7.06 4.92 -18.97
CA LYS A 115 -6.89 6.28 -19.55
C LYS A 115 -5.86 6.28 -20.67
N GLU A 116 -4.77 5.52 -20.53
CA GLU A 116 -3.78 5.33 -21.60
C GLU A 116 -4.39 4.64 -22.82
N MET A 117 -5.22 3.61 -22.65
CA MET A 117 -5.94 2.98 -23.77
C MET A 117 -6.93 3.95 -24.45
N GLN A 118 -7.68 4.71 -23.65
CA GLN A 118 -8.60 5.74 -24.16
C GLN A 118 -7.85 6.83 -24.96
N SER A 119 -6.62 7.17 -24.57
CA SER A 119 -5.76 8.11 -25.31
C SER A 119 -5.37 7.61 -26.71
N LEU A 120 -5.38 6.29 -26.92
CA LEU A 120 -5.15 5.64 -28.21
C LEU A 120 -6.44 5.47 -29.03
N CYS A 121 -7.52 6.16 -28.66
CA CYS A 121 -8.86 6.04 -29.28
C CYS A 121 -9.47 4.63 -29.14
N LEU A 122 -9.07 3.86 -28.12
CA LEU A 122 -9.71 2.58 -27.78
C LEU A 122 -10.82 2.84 -26.76
N ASN A 123 -12.06 2.45 -27.07
CA ASN A 123 -13.13 2.50 -26.09
C ASN A 123 -13.08 1.28 -25.18
N VAL A 124 -12.60 1.47 -23.96
CA VAL A 124 -12.50 0.44 -22.92
C VAL A 124 -13.44 0.81 -21.79
N GLU A 125 -14.39 -0.07 -21.50
CA GLU A 125 -15.42 0.09 -20.48
C GLU A 125 -15.40 -1.15 -19.57
N ALA A 126 -15.56 -0.94 -18.26
CA ALA A 126 -15.80 -2.02 -17.32
C ALA A 126 -17.31 -2.29 -17.27
N LEU A 127 -17.71 -3.55 -17.47
CA LEU A 127 -19.11 -3.96 -17.47
C LEU A 127 -19.44 -4.71 -16.18
N ASP A 128 -20.63 -4.48 -15.65
CA ASP A 128 -21.22 -5.33 -14.59
C ASP A 128 -21.74 -6.66 -15.17
N ALA A 129 -22.35 -7.48 -14.30
CA ALA A 129 -22.93 -8.76 -14.70
C ALA A 129 -24.16 -8.59 -15.62
N GLU A 130 -24.85 -7.45 -15.56
CA GLU A 130 -25.99 -7.11 -16.41
C GLU A 130 -25.59 -6.45 -17.75
N GLY A 131 -24.30 -6.16 -17.96
CA GLY A 131 -23.76 -5.52 -19.16
C GLY A 131 -23.82 -4.00 -19.16
N SER A 132 -24.05 -3.36 -18.01
CA SER A 132 -24.01 -1.90 -17.85
C SER A 132 -22.59 -1.42 -17.57
N ALA A 133 -22.22 -0.26 -18.11
CA ALA A 133 -20.92 0.34 -17.89
C ALA A 133 -20.80 0.90 -16.46
N ILE A 134 -19.72 0.54 -15.76
CA ILE A 134 -19.40 1.00 -14.41
C ILE A 134 -18.44 2.18 -14.50
N ALA A 135 -18.75 3.27 -13.80
CA ALA A 135 -17.82 4.36 -13.59
C ALA A 135 -16.80 3.98 -12.49
N LEU A 136 -15.52 4.12 -12.80
CA LEU A 136 -14.40 3.73 -11.92
C LEU A 136 -13.79 4.95 -11.18
N ASP A 137 -14.58 6.01 -11.02
CA ASP A 137 -14.14 7.27 -10.39
C ASP A 137 -14.45 7.27 -8.88
N ASP A 138 -13.53 7.80 -8.08
CA ASP A 138 -13.59 7.77 -6.60
C ASP A 138 -14.14 9.09 -6.04
N THR A 139 -15.28 9.58 -6.53
CA THR A 139 -15.73 10.95 -6.18
C THR A 139 -16.34 11.11 -4.78
N ASP A 140 -16.57 10.03 -4.00
CA ASP A 140 -17.69 10.08 -3.03
C ASP A 140 -17.38 9.90 -1.53
N ASP A 141 -16.13 9.73 -1.05
CA ASP A 141 -15.94 9.36 0.38
C ASP A 141 -15.22 10.39 1.29
N ASP A 142 -14.46 11.36 0.77
CA ASP A 142 -13.69 12.27 1.64
C ASP A 142 -14.48 13.52 2.08
N GLY A 143 -15.39 14.01 1.25
CA GLY A 143 -16.17 15.23 1.55
C GLY A 143 -17.27 15.02 2.61
N SER A 144 -17.83 13.81 2.68
CA SER A 144 -18.90 13.44 3.61
C SER A 144 -18.37 13.27 5.04
N ARG A 145 -17.22 12.62 5.21
CA ARG A 145 -16.62 12.32 6.52
C ARG A 145 -16.17 13.57 7.27
N ALA A 146 -15.53 14.52 6.59
CA ALA A 146 -15.11 15.78 7.23
C ALA A 146 -16.31 16.62 7.70
N ALA A 147 -17.43 16.57 6.96
CA ALA A 147 -18.66 17.25 7.34
C ALA A 147 -19.34 16.59 8.56
N GLU A 148 -19.33 15.24 8.62
CA GLU A 148 -19.84 14.48 9.77
C GLU A 148 -18.99 14.67 11.04
N GLU A 149 -17.65 14.67 10.93
CA GLU A 149 -16.75 14.87 12.07
C GLU A 149 -16.85 16.29 12.66
N LEU A 150 -17.14 17.28 11.81
CA LEU A 150 -17.37 18.66 12.25
C LEU A 150 -18.84 18.93 12.67
N GLY A 151 -19.73 17.93 12.58
CA GLY A 151 -21.13 18.05 12.98
C GLY A 151 -21.96 19.01 12.12
N PHE A 152 -21.52 19.30 10.89
CA PHE A 152 -22.25 20.16 9.97
C PHE A 152 -23.06 19.33 8.97
N ASP A 153 -24.36 19.25 9.20
CA ASP A 153 -25.30 18.66 8.24
C ASP A 153 -25.55 19.64 7.07
N LEU A 154 -24.83 19.44 5.97
CA LEU A 154 -24.94 20.22 4.73
C LEU A 154 -26.32 20.07 4.05
N GLY A 155 -27.16 19.12 4.48
CA GLY A 155 -28.54 18.95 4.02
C GLY A 155 -29.56 19.84 4.73
N ARG A 156 -29.20 20.43 5.88
CA ARG A 156 -30.13 21.21 6.71
C ARG A 156 -30.16 22.67 6.29
N ARG A 157 -31.19 23.07 5.54
CA ARG A 157 -31.47 24.49 5.28
C ARG A 157 -31.60 25.25 6.61
N PRO A 158 -30.87 26.35 6.82
CA PRO A 158 -31.00 27.15 8.03
C PRO A 158 -32.40 27.78 8.08
N GLY A 159 -33.23 27.33 9.03
CA GLY A 159 -34.61 27.80 9.22
C GLY A 159 -35.72 26.75 9.10
N GLY A 160 -35.40 25.48 8.84
CA GLY A 160 -36.40 24.39 8.89
C GLY A 160 -36.89 24.13 10.33
N ALA A 161 -38.16 24.42 10.59
CA ALA A 161 -38.80 24.32 11.90
C ALA A 161 -38.62 22.94 12.54
N THR A 162 -38.27 22.93 13.83
CA THR A 162 -38.35 21.75 14.68
C THR A 162 -39.83 21.47 14.96
N ALA A 163 -40.42 20.51 14.27
CA ALA A 163 -41.63 19.85 14.76
C ALA A 163 -41.23 19.05 16.00
N SER A 164 -41.21 19.75 17.13
CA SER A 164 -41.16 19.15 18.45
C SER A 164 -42.50 18.46 18.66
N THR A 165 -42.51 17.13 18.60
CA THR A 165 -43.51 16.35 19.30
C THR A 165 -43.14 16.39 20.78
N VAL A 166 -43.80 17.28 21.52
CA VAL A 166 -43.91 17.21 22.97
C VAL A 166 -45.40 17.11 23.28
N ASP A 167 -45.72 16.09 24.09
CA ASP A 167 -47.02 15.60 24.56
C ASP A 167 -48.02 16.66 25.04
N GLU A 168 -49.33 16.32 24.95
CA GLU A 168 -50.27 16.45 26.07
C GLU A 168 -51.54 15.58 25.87
N ILE A 169 -51.77 14.67 26.83
CA ILE A 169 -52.94 13.80 27.14
C ILE A 169 -53.13 12.51 26.31
#